data_AF-A0A3P6A981-F1
#
_entry.id   AF-A0A3P6A981-F1
#
_cell.length_a   1.000
_cell.length_b   1.000
_cell.length_c   1.000
_cell.angle_alpha   90.00
_cell.angle_beta   90.00
_cell.angle_gamma   90.00
#
_symmetry.space_group_name_H-M   'P 1'
#
loop_
_entity.id
_entity.type
_entity.pdbx_description
1 polymer ?
#
loop_
_entity_poly.entity_id
_entity_poly.type
_entity_poly.pdbx_seq_one_letter_code
_entity_poly.pdbx_strand_id
1 'polypeptide(L)'
;MEVGKRVEMLQRKSSIETEPRTLHLDQIENAREEALCVINTKTFQEALDIFTKETQEGLRAGEEKRGRCLDLKDYDDEDERLIFLDPPGWDIASAPF
;
A
#
# COMPACT_ATOMS: atom_id res chain seq x y z
N MET A 1 28.28 37.65 6.69
CA MET A 1 26.80 37.78 6.69
C MET A 1 26.25 36.42 6.29
N GLU A 2 25.73 35.70 7.27
CA GLU A 2 25.17 34.35 7.13
C GLU A 2 24.01 34.40 6.13
N VAL A 3 24.10 33.62 5.05
CA VAL A 3 23.00 33.45 4.10
C VAL A 3 21.99 32.53 4.77
N GLY A 4 21.00 33.11 5.42
CA GLY A 4 19.82 32.41 5.93
C GLY A 4 19.09 31.74 4.78
N LYS A 5 19.48 30.51 4.45
CA LYS A 5 18.69 29.60 3.62
C LYS A 5 17.43 29.30 4.42
N ARG A 6 16.34 29.98 4.03
CA ARG A 6 14.99 29.66 4.50
C ARG A 6 14.70 28.24 4.05
N VAL A 7 14.91 27.28 4.95
CA VAL A 7 14.30 25.96 4.85
C VAL A 7 12.80 26.25 5.01
N GLU A 8 12.11 26.54 3.91
CA GLU A 8 10.65 26.48 3.89
C GLU A 8 10.31 25.07 4.36
N MET A 9 9.80 24.96 5.59
CA MET A 9 9.43 23.69 6.19
C MET A 9 8.39 23.06 5.27
N LEU A 10 8.81 22.11 4.43
CA LEU A 10 7.92 21.28 3.63
C LEU A 10 6.91 20.66 4.59
N GLN A 11 5.71 21.24 4.62
CA GLN A 11 4.65 20.70 5.45
C GLN A 11 4.29 19.34 4.86
N ARG A 12 4.55 18.28 5.63
CA ARG A 12 4.09 16.94 5.27
C ARG A 12 2.57 16.99 5.26
N LYS A 13 1.99 16.97 4.07
CA LYS A 13 0.57 16.75 3.85
C LYS A 13 0.36 15.28 3.52
N SER A 14 -0.85 14.79 3.75
CA SER A 14 -1.19 13.41 3.35
C SER A 14 -1.15 13.31 1.83
N SER A 15 -0.52 12.26 1.29
CA SER A 15 -0.45 12.00 -0.16
C SER A 15 -1.82 12.11 -0.83
N ILE A 16 -2.87 11.66 -0.15
CA ILE A 16 -4.25 11.68 -0.68
C ILE A 16 -4.77 13.10 -0.99
N GLU A 17 -4.27 14.13 -0.31
CA GLU A 17 -4.66 15.52 -0.53
C GLU A 17 -3.78 16.22 -1.56
N THR A 18 -2.57 15.71 -1.76
CA THR A 18 -1.55 16.35 -2.62
C THR A 18 -1.47 15.73 -4.01
N GLU A 19 -1.90 14.48 -4.18
CA GLU A 19 -1.76 13.75 -5.43
C GLU A 19 -2.99 13.94 -6.33
N PRO A 20 -2.79 14.06 -7.65
CA PRO A 20 -3.90 14.07 -8.59
C PRO A 20 -4.62 12.71 -8.57
N ARG A 21 -5.95 12.75 -8.63
CA ARG A 21 -6.75 11.53 -8.61
C ARG A 21 -6.57 10.75 -9.90
N THR A 22 -6.27 9.46 -9.79
CA THR A 22 -6.07 8.57 -10.94
C THR A 22 -7.37 8.23 -11.68
N LEU A 23 -8.52 8.35 -11.01
CA LEU A 23 -9.84 8.03 -11.55
C LEU A 23 -10.80 9.21 -11.39
N HIS A 24 -11.62 9.45 -12.41
CA HIS A 24 -12.74 10.38 -12.36
C HIS A 24 -13.90 9.82 -11.52
N LEU A 25 -14.79 10.71 -11.04
CA LEU A 25 -15.95 10.31 -10.23
C LEU A 25 -16.85 9.30 -10.95
N ASP A 26 -17.18 9.55 -12.22
CA ASP A 26 -18.02 8.67 -13.03
C ASP A 26 -17.45 7.25 -13.14
N GLN A 27 -16.11 7.13 -13.20
CA GLN A 27 -15.44 5.83 -13.26
C GLN A 27 -15.58 5.08 -11.94
N ILE A 28 -15.51 5.79 -10.81
CA ILE A 28 -15.69 5.22 -9.47
C ILE A 28 -17.14 4.78 -9.29
N GLU A 29 -18.10 5.58 -9.72
CA GLU A 29 -19.53 5.27 -9.64
C GLU A 29 -19.87 4.05 -10.51
N ASN A 30 -19.42 4.04 -11.76
CA ASN A 30 -19.62 2.90 -12.66
C ASN A 30 -18.98 1.61 -12.11
N ALA A 31 -17.73 1.68 -11.61
CA ALA A 31 -17.08 0.52 -11.01
C ALA A 31 -17.83 0.00 -9.77
N ARG A 32 -18.41 0.91 -8.97
CA ARG A 32 -19.22 0.55 -7.81
C ARG A 32 -20.52 -0.14 -8.22
N GLU A 33 -21.21 0.35 -9.24
CA GLU A 33 -22.44 -0.28 -9.75
C GLU A 33 -22.18 -1.70 -10.26
N GLU A 34 -21.10 -1.88 -11.02
CA GLU A 34 -20.66 -3.20 -11.50
C GLU A 34 -20.31 -4.14 -10.34
N ALA A 35 -19.58 -3.64 -9.32
CA ALA A 35 -19.26 -4.43 -8.14
C ALA A 35 -20.52 -4.87 -7.37
N LEU A 36 -21.52 -3.99 -7.25
CA LEU A 36 -22.81 -4.34 -6.65
C LEU A 36 -23.56 -5.39 -7.47
N CYS A 37 -23.50 -5.31 -8.80
CA CYS A 37 -24.07 -6.33 -9.68
C CYS A 37 -23.46 -7.71 -9.40
N VAL A 38 -22.13 -7.79 -9.29
CA VAL A 38 -21.43 -9.04 -8.93
C VAL A 38 -21.89 -9.57 -7.58
N ILE A 39 -21.92 -8.73 -6.55
CA ILE A 39 -22.34 -9.14 -5.18
C ILE A 39 -23.77 -9.67 -5.16
N ASN A 40 -24.67 -9.05 -5.91
CA ASN A 40 -26.10 -9.40 -5.89
C ASN A 40 -26.45 -10.60 -6.78
N THR A 41 -25.66 -10.88 -7.82
CA THR A 41 -25.99 -11.89 -8.84
C THR A 41 -25.15 -13.15 -8.76
N LYS A 42 -23.95 -13.09 -8.16
CA LYS A 42 -23.01 -14.21 -8.10
C LYS A 42 -23.04 -14.90 -6.74
N THR A 43 -22.58 -16.14 -6.72
CA THR A 43 -22.32 -16.83 -5.46
C THR A 43 -21.11 -16.20 -4.77
N PHE A 44 -21.00 -16.39 -3.46
CA PHE A 44 -19.88 -15.87 -2.67
C PHE A 44 -18.52 -16.30 -3.22
N GLN A 45 -18.37 -17.57 -3.62
CA GLN A 45 -17.12 -18.11 -4.14
C GLN A 45 -16.73 -17.50 -5.50
N GLU A 46 -17.71 -17.29 -6.40
CA GLU A 46 -17.48 -16.63 -7.68
C GLU A 46 -17.15 -15.15 -7.52
N ALA A 47 -17.87 -14.46 -6.63
CA ALA A 47 -17.57 -13.07 -6.31
C ALA A 47 -16.16 -12.92 -5.74
N LEU A 48 -15.76 -13.81 -4.82
CA LEU A 48 -14.39 -13.86 -4.31
C LEU A 48 -13.37 -14.08 -5.42
N ASP A 49 -13.58 -15.05 -6.31
CA ASP A 49 -12.66 -15.28 -7.45
C ASP A 49 -12.51 -14.01 -8.29
N ILE A 50 -13.63 -13.35 -8.65
CA ILE A 50 -13.61 -12.11 -9.43
C ILE A 50 -12.78 -11.01 -8.74
N PHE A 51 -12.97 -10.79 -7.43
CA PHE A 51 -12.27 -9.70 -6.72
C PHE A 51 -10.81 -10.03 -6.36
N THR A 52 -10.42 -11.29 -6.31
CA THR A 52 -9.10 -11.69 -5.77
C THR A 52 -8.16 -12.34 -6.78
N LYS A 53 -8.66 -12.87 -7.90
CA LYS A 53 -7.86 -13.58 -8.91
C LYS A 53 -6.77 -12.71 -9.53
N GLU A 54 -7.09 -11.48 -9.93
CA GLU A 54 -6.09 -10.57 -10.52
C GLU A 54 -5.09 -10.04 -9.47
N THR A 55 -5.47 -10.02 -8.19
CA THR A 55 -4.58 -9.63 -7.10
C THR A 55 -3.44 -10.65 -6.93
N GLN A 56 -3.69 -11.95 -7.16
CA GLN A 56 -2.65 -12.98 -7.05
C GLN A 56 -1.58 -12.89 -8.15
N GLU A 57 -1.94 -12.47 -9.36
CA GLU A 57 -0.99 -12.35 -10.47
C GLU A 57 -0.06 -11.14 -10.30
N GLY A 58 -0.57 -10.02 -9.76
CA GLY A 58 0.24 -8.86 -9.39
C GLY A 58 1.17 -9.11 -8.19
N LEU A 59 0.76 -9.97 -7.24
CA LEU A 59 1.61 -10.39 -6.12
C LEU A 59 2.75 -11.32 -6.57
N ARG A 60 2.52 -12.22 -7.54
CA ARG A 60 3.56 -13.12 -8.09
C ARG A 60 4.74 -12.37 -8.71
N ALA A 61 4.53 -11.17 -9.27
CA ALA A 61 5.61 -10.33 -9.78
C ALA A 61 6.53 -9.76 -8.67
N GLY A 62 6.07 -9.75 -7.40
CA GLY A 62 6.85 -9.35 -6.22
C GLY A 62 7.37 -10.52 -5.37
N GLU A 63 6.99 -11.76 -5.67
CA GLU A 63 7.34 -12.95 -4.88
C GLU A 63 8.80 -13.38 -5.01
N GLU A 64 9.55 -12.93 -6.03
CA GLU A 64 10.97 -13.29 -6.14
C GLU A 64 11.81 -12.70 -4.98
N LYS A 65 11.33 -11.67 -4.26
CA LYS A 65 12.07 -11.04 -3.16
C LYS A 65 11.25 -10.63 -1.94
N ARG A 66 10.16 -11.32 -1.61
CA ARG A 66 9.57 -11.21 -0.26
C ARG A 66 9.20 -12.57 0.27
N GLY A 67 10.07 -13.09 1.13
CA GLY A 67 9.75 -14.22 1.99
C GLY A 67 8.45 -13.93 2.73
N ARG A 68 7.48 -14.83 2.52
CA ARG A 68 6.41 -15.22 3.44
C ARG A 68 5.98 -14.11 4.41
N CYS A 69 4.91 -13.39 4.08
CA CYS A 69 3.99 -12.94 5.11
C CYS A 69 3.47 -14.20 5.81
N LEU A 70 4.09 -14.58 6.92
CA LEU A 70 3.61 -15.66 7.77
C LEU A 70 2.43 -15.14 8.58
N ASP A 71 1.26 -15.67 8.24
CA ASP A 71 0.28 -16.27 9.15
C ASP A 71 -0.01 -15.50 10.45
N LEU A 72 -1.20 -14.86 10.53
CA LEU A 72 -1.78 -14.49 11.82
C LEU A 72 -2.08 -15.78 12.60
N LYS A 73 -1.14 -16.19 13.45
CA LYS A 73 -1.38 -17.16 14.51
C LYS A 73 -1.46 -16.41 15.83
N ASP A 74 -2.67 -16.46 16.39
CA ASP A 74 -3.15 -16.08 17.72
C ASP A 74 -2.16 -15.54 18.75
N TYR A 75 -2.54 -14.37 19.28
CA TYR A 75 -2.36 -13.86 20.65
C TYR A 75 -1.47 -14.66 21.61
N ASP A 76 -0.33 -14.07 22.00
CA ASP A 76 0.02 -13.92 23.42
C ASP A 76 0.83 -12.63 23.63
N ASP A 77 0.52 -11.92 24.72
CA ASP A 77 1.05 -10.61 25.11
C ASP A 77 2.53 -10.67 25.47
N GLU A 78 3.44 -10.04 24.70
CA GLU A 78 4.58 -9.24 25.24
C GLU A 78 5.53 -8.72 24.13
N ASP A 79 5.45 -7.41 23.85
CA ASP A 79 6.51 -6.56 23.28
C ASP A 79 7.37 -7.12 22.13
N GLU A 80 6.76 -7.56 21.03
CA GLU A 80 7.52 -7.88 19.82
C GLU A 80 7.73 -6.63 18.96
N ARG A 81 8.84 -5.94 19.25
CA ARG A 81 9.47 -4.98 18.34
C ARG A 81 9.41 -5.51 16.91
N LEU A 82 8.74 -4.79 16.02
CA LEU A 82 8.87 -4.98 14.58
C LEU A 82 10.36 -4.84 14.24
N ILE A 83 11.04 -5.97 14.03
CA ILE A 83 12.45 -5.96 13.66
C ILE A 83 12.50 -5.49 12.20
N PHE A 84 12.60 -4.17 12.01
CA PHE A 84 13.10 -3.58 10.79
C PHE A 84 14.56 -4.07 10.67
N LEU A 85 14.78 -5.17 9.96
CA LEU A 85 16.12 -5.46 9.45
C LEU A 85 16.37 -4.39 8.40
N ASP A 86 17.18 -3.39 8.75
CA ASP A 86 17.68 -2.43 7.78
C ASP A 86 18.30 -3.20 6.62
N PRO A 87 17.80 -3.03 5.38
CA PRO A 87 18.38 -3.68 4.22
C PRO A 87 19.87 -3.31 4.13
N PRO A 88 20.77 -4.28 3.92
CA PRO A 88 22.18 -3.97 3.75
C PRO A 88 22.34 -3.01 2.55
N GLY A 89 22.72 -1.76 2.83
CA GLY A 89 22.87 -0.70 1.84
C GLY A 89 22.10 0.60 2.12
N TRP A 90 21.27 0.67 3.16
CA TRP A 90 20.68 1.94 3.62
C TRP A 90 21.60 2.65 4.60
N ASP A 91 22.73 3.16 4.12
CA ASP A 91 23.56 4.05 4.90
C ASP A 91 23.02 5.48 4.83
N ILE A 92 22.25 5.88 5.85
CA ILE A 92 21.77 7.26 6.01
C ILE A 92 22.95 8.25 6.09
N ALA A 93 24.12 7.82 6.56
CA ALA A 93 25.29 8.70 6.64
C ALA A 93 25.90 9.04 5.28
N SER A 94 25.61 8.25 4.24
CA SER A 94 26.10 8.46 2.87
C SER A 94 25.10 9.17 1.95
N ALA A 95 23.91 9.55 2.45
CA ALA A 95 22.93 10.27 1.66
C ALA A 95 23.37 11.75 1.45
N PRO A 96 23.32 12.28 0.22
CA PRO A 96 23.66 13.68 -0.03
C PRO A 96 22.64 14.63 0.61
N PHE A 97 23.13 15.79 1.10
CA PHE A 97 22.35 16.90 1.70
C PHE A 97 22.16 18.08 0.75
#